data_AF-A0A6J4SLU3-F1
#
_entry.id   AF-A0A6J4SLU3-F1
#
_cell.length_a   1.000
_cell.length_b   1.000
_cell.length_c   1.000
_cell.angle_alpha   90.00
_cell.angle_beta   90.00
_cell.angle_gamma   90.00
#
_symmetry.space_group_name_H-M   'P 1'
#
loop_
_entity.id
_entity.type
_entity.pdbx_description
1 polymer ?
#
loop_
_entity_poly.entity_id
_entity_poly.type
_entity_poly.pdbx_seq_one_letter_code
_entity_poly.pdbx_strand_id
1 'polypeptide(L)'
;MAETLEVGGMRMTHRWARVMGGLAVMGVLAVAVAPASAGPPSGPGPGNAPNAKSCQKNGWMNLVRADATAFTSEEACTSFAAKGGTLFNANEAPCLNGGYNDLVTSTGQSFSDQAACVSYVRGGGTLFSAREAPCLNGGYANVVTSTGDSFNTEADCVSYVRDGGALQPKPTKTVQDCLQELEAAGLTAPENANYIIGADGDDILLPTGGNDVICGFDGNDQIPQFGRPSTTTDLQTGDIFLGGAGDDSVFSVGRGTFIGGDGSDYAGNTYYGSTFNGGSGNDGVGILFDGTFNGGDGDDFVDDLYYGTFNGDGGCDRLGRNIRGGTFVPGDETGC
;
A
#
# COMPACT_ATOMS: atom_id res chain seq x y z
N MET A 1 -24.39 10.14 51.57
CA MET A 1 -24.17 11.51 51.08
C MET A 1 -23.62 11.37 49.68
N ALA A 2 -24.50 11.48 48.69
CA ALA A 2 -24.17 11.33 47.28
C ALA A 2 -24.43 12.70 46.63
N GLU A 3 -23.38 13.33 46.12
CA GLU A 3 -23.48 14.51 45.27
C GLU A 3 -23.41 14.06 43.81
N THR A 4 -24.55 14.18 43.15
CA THR A 4 -24.72 14.15 41.69
C THR A 4 -24.17 15.44 41.09
N LEU A 5 -23.18 15.32 40.22
CA LEU A 5 -22.75 16.37 39.29
C LEU A 5 -23.43 16.12 37.93
N GLU A 6 -24.42 16.95 37.61
CA GLU A 6 -24.95 17.09 36.25
C GLU A 6 -23.94 17.84 35.38
N VAL A 7 -23.62 17.30 34.21
CA VAL A 7 -23.04 18.07 33.10
C VAL A 7 -23.76 17.71 31.80
N GLY A 8 -24.50 18.70 31.30
CA GLY A 8 -24.45 19.19 29.92
C GLY A 8 -24.58 18.16 28.80
N GLY A 9 -25.79 18.06 28.23
CA GLY A 9 -26.09 17.14 27.15
C GLY A 9 -25.61 17.54 25.75
N MET A 10 -25.81 16.60 24.84
CA MET A 10 -26.06 16.87 23.43
C MET A 10 -26.94 15.77 22.86
N ARG A 11 -28.22 16.09 22.62
CA ARG A 11 -29.17 15.23 21.91
C ARG A 11 -28.92 15.37 20.41
N MET A 12 -28.36 14.35 19.76
CA MET A 12 -28.45 14.21 18.31
C MET A 12 -29.74 13.50 17.94
N THR A 13 -30.75 14.26 17.54
CA THR A 13 -31.93 13.73 16.83
C THR A 13 -31.73 13.92 15.32
N HIS A 14 -31.46 12.84 14.59
CA HIS A 14 -31.52 12.84 13.13
C HIS A 14 -32.96 12.97 12.66
N ARG A 15 -33.32 14.16 12.17
CA ARG A 15 -34.56 14.38 11.41
C ARG A 15 -34.28 14.19 9.92
N TRP A 16 -34.86 13.13 9.37
CA TRP A 16 -35.04 12.92 7.95
C TRP A 16 -35.92 14.05 7.38
N ALA A 17 -35.42 14.78 6.38
CA ALA A 17 -36.23 15.71 5.59
C ALA A 17 -36.30 15.21 4.14
N ARG A 18 -37.39 14.50 3.83
CA ARG A 18 -37.87 14.32 2.46
C ARG A 18 -38.49 15.65 2.02
N VAL A 19 -37.93 16.28 0.99
CA VAL A 19 -38.60 17.36 0.26
C VAL A 19 -38.82 16.89 -1.17
N MET A 20 -40.03 16.38 -1.41
CA MET A 20 -40.63 16.29 -2.74
C MET A 20 -41.33 17.62 -3.01
N GLY A 21 -40.74 18.44 -3.86
CA GLY A 21 -41.30 19.70 -4.34
C GLY A 21 -41.32 19.71 -5.86
N GLY A 22 -42.48 19.39 -6.43
CA GLY A 22 -42.70 19.50 -7.87
C GLY A 22 -42.74 20.96 -8.32
N LEU A 23 -42.23 21.22 -9.52
CA LEU A 23 -42.60 22.39 -10.30
C LEU A 23 -42.80 21.96 -11.75
N ALA A 24 -44.05 22.04 -12.19
CA ALA A 24 -44.44 21.91 -13.58
C ALA A 24 -44.04 23.18 -14.34
N VAL A 25 -43.36 23.02 -15.49
CA VAL A 25 -43.28 24.04 -16.53
C VAL A 25 -43.74 23.43 -17.83
N MET A 26 -44.92 23.90 -18.28
CA MET A 26 -45.40 23.72 -19.65
C MET A 26 -44.49 24.50 -20.60
N GLY A 27 -43.79 23.77 -21.48
CA GLY A 27 -43.11 24.33 -22.65
C GLY A 27 -43.73 23.75 -23.91
N VAL A 28 -44.56 24.55 -24.57
CA VAL A 28 -45.08 24.28 -25.92
C VAL A 28 -43.91 24.22 -26.90
N LEU A 29 -43.63 23.06 -27.47
CA LEU A 29 -42.74 22.94 -28.63
C LEU A 29 -43.58 22.62 -29.87
N ALA A 30 -43.58 23.58 -30.79
CA ALA A 30 -44.29 23.53 -32.05
C ALA A 30 -43.79 22.38 -32.94
N VAL A 31 -44.72 21.55 -33.40
CA VAL A 31 -44.50 20.60 -34.49
C VAL A 31 -44.41 21.39 -35.79
N ALA A 32 -43.19 21.65 -36.25
CA ALA A 32 -42.93 22.08 -37.62
C ALA A 32 -42.74 20.83 -38.49
N VAL A 33 -43.79 20.47 -39.23
CA VAL A 33 -43.68 19.48 -40.32
C VAL A 33 -42.94 20.16 -41.48
N ALA A 34 -41.63 19.94 -41.56
CA ALA A 34 -40.86 20.31 -42.73
C ALA A 34 -41.19 19.33 -43.88
N PRO A 35 -41.37 19.81 -45.13
CA PRO A 35 -41.49 18.92 -46.28
C PRO A 35 -40.18 18.15 -46.47
N ALA A 36 -40.29 16.82 -46.56
CA ALA A 36 -39.21 15.95 -46.99
C ALA A 36 -38.75 16.37 -48.39
N SER A 37 -37.65 17.12 -48.46
CA SER A 37 -36.90 17.28 -49.69
C SER A 37 -35.98 16.05 -49.83
N ALA A 38 -36.26 15.23 -50.84
CA ALA A 38 -35.32 14.22 -51.28
C ALA A 38 -34.04 14.94 -51.73
N GLY A 39 -33.01 14.90 -50.87
CA GLY A 39 -31.69 15.39 -51.22
C GLY A 39 -31.14 14.62 -52.42
N PRO A 40 -30.41 15.27 -53.34
CA PRO A 40 -29.75 14.59 -54.45
C PRO A 40 -28.79 13.51 -53.92
N PRO A 41 -28.53 12.43 -54.68
CA PRO A 41 -27.58 11.41 -54.28
C PRO A 41 -26.25 12.08 -53.96
N SER A 42 -25.72 11.79 -52.78
CA SER A 42 -24.41 12.21 -52.31
C SER A 42 -23.36 11.76 -53.32
N GLY A 43 -22.96 12.67 -54.21
CA GLY A 43 -21.72 12.56 -54.97
C GLY A 43 -20.54 12.41 -54.00
N PRO A 44 -19.38 11.91 -54.47
CA PRO A 44 -18.22 11.69 -53.62
C PRO A 44 -17.89 12.99 -52.88
N GLY A 45 -18.18 13.01 -51.57
CA GLY A 45 -17.82 14.12 -50.71
C GLY A 45 -16.31 14.35 -50.80
N PRO A 46 -15.83 15.57 -50.52
CA PRO A 46 -14.39 15.87 -50.55
C PRO A 46 -13.66 14.78 -49.76
N GLY A 47 -12.91 13.95 -50.49
CA GLY A 47 -12.36 12.71 -49.94
C GLY A 47 -11.50 13.01 -48.72
N ASN A 48 -11.45 12.05 -47.78
CA ASN A 48 -10.53 12.06 -46.63
C ASN A 48 -9.05 11.88 -47.07
N ALA A 49 -8.63 12.65 -48.08
CA ALA A 49 -7.27 12.71 -48.59
C ALA A 49 -6.21 12.96 -47.51
N PRO A 50 -6.48 13.71 -46.42
CA PRO A 50 -5.53 13.84 -45.32
C PRO A 50 -5.19 12.50 -44.65
N ASN A 51 -6.18 11.63 -44.39
CA ASN A 51 -5.95 10.34 -43.74
C ASN A 51 -5.20 9.37 -44.66
N ALA A 52 -5.47 9.42 -45.97
CA ALA A 52 -4.76 8.63 -46.97
C ALA A 52 -3.25 8.93 -47.01
N LYS A 53 -2.84 10.14 -46.63
CA LYS A 53 -1.43 10.54 -46.56
C LYS A 53 -0.69 9.84 -45.41
N SER A 54 -1.37 9.53 -44.31
CA SER A 54 -0.79 8.80 -43.17
C SER A 54 -0.43 7.35 -43.51
N CYS A 55 -1.03 6.77 -44.55
CA CYS A 55 -0.70 5.43 -45.03
C CYS A 55 0.62 5.37 -45.82
N GLN A 56 1.05 6.49 -46.40
CA GLN A 56 2.18 6.55 -47.33
C GLN A 56 3.53 6.36 -46.64
N LYS A 57 4.55 5.98 -47.41
CA LYS A 57 5.95 5.88 -46.93
C LYS A 57 6.08 4.92 -45.74
N ASN A 58 5.47 3.74 -45.85
CA ASN A 58 5.39 2.73 -44.78
C ASN A 58 4.58 3.15 -43.54
N GLY A 59 3.88 4.30 -43.56
CA GLY A 59 3.04 4.73 -42.45
C GLY A 59 1.91 3.72 -42.12
N TRP A 60 1.42 3.01 -43.13
CA TRP A 60 0.42 1.94 -42.97
C TRP A 60 0.83 0.81 -42.01
N MET A 61 2.14 0.55 -41.83
CA MET A 61 2.63 -0.52 -40.96
C MET A 61 2.34 -0.24 -39.48
N ASN A 62 2.20 1.04 -39.11
CA ASN A 62 1.90 1.48 -37.76
C ASN A 62 0.42 1.80 -37.57
N LEU A 63 -0.44 1.44 -38.52
CA LEU A 63 -1.86 1.77 -38.50
C LEU A 63 -2.72 0.50 -38.53
N VAL A 64 -3.84 0.57 -37.82
CA VAL A 64 -4.87 -0.48 -37.77
C VAL A 64 -6.25 0.13 -38.01
N ARG A 65 -7.20 -0.73 -38.36
CA ARG A 65 -8.62 -0.38 -38.45
C ARG A 65 -9.28 -0.40 -37.07
N ALA A 66 -10.53 0.06 -37.00
CA ALA A 66 -11.33 0.06 -35.77
C ALA A 66 -11.58 -1.34 -35.17
N ASP A 67 -11.41 -2.41 -35.96
CA ASP A 67 -11.50 -3.82 -35.54
C ASP A 67 -10.12 -4.39 -35.14
N ALA A 68 -9.12 -3.54 -34.92
CA ALA A 68 -7.71 -3.88 -34.65
C ALA A 68 -6.99 -4.63 -35.79
N THR A 69 -7.60 -4.78 -36.97
CA THR A 69 -6.92 -5.45 -38.09
C THR A 69 -5.84 -4.57 -38.69
N ALA A 70 -4.63 -5.11 -38.80
CA ALA A 70 -3.51 -4.48 -39.49
C ALA A 70 -3.75 -4.45 -41.00
N PHE A 71 -3.22 -3.43 -41.67
CA PHE A 71 -3.22 -3.39 -43.14
C PHE A 71 -2.15 -4.36 -43.69
N THR A 72 -2.43 -4.97 -44.84
CA THR A 72 -1.49 -5.88 -45.52
C THR A 72 -0.61 -5.17 -46.56
N SER A 73 -0.93 -3.91 -46.88
CA SER A 73 -0.22 -3.08 -47.88
C SER A 73 -0.57 -1.60 -47.72
N GLU A 74 0.26 -0.74 -48.31
CA GLU A 74 0.02 0.71 -48.41
C GLU A 74 -1.29 1.00 -49.16
N GLU A 75 -1.51 0.31 -50.28
CA GLU A 75 -2.69 0.47 -51.13
C GLU A 75 -3.98 0.13 -50.38
N ALA A 76 -3.96 -0.93 -49.56
CA ALA A 76 -5.11 -1.31 -48.73
C ALA A 76 -5.45 -0.24 -47.69
N CYS A 77 -4.44 0.33 -47.02
CA CYS A 77 -4.62 1.42 -46.07
C CYS A 77 -5.16 2.67 -46.77
N THR A 78 -4.54 3.09 -47.88
CA THR A 78 -4.96 4.27 -48.64
C THR A 78 -6.39 4.12 -49.18
N SER A 79 -6.75 2.94 -49.70
CA SER A 79 -8.12 2.68 -50.18
C SER A 79 -9.15 2.75 -49.04
N PHE A 80 -8.83 2.21 -47.86
CA PHE A 80 -9.69 2.28 -46.69
C PHE A 80 -9.87 3.72 -46.19
N ALA A 81 -8.77 4.47 -46.06
CA ALA A 81 -8.78 5.86 -45.63
C ALA A 81 -9.53 6.77 -46.62
N ALA A 82 -9.33 6.57 -47.94
CA ALA A 82 -10.01 7.33 -48.99
C ALA A 82 -11.52 7.10 -48.99
N LYS A 83 -11.98 5.92 -48.55
CA LYS A 83 -13.41 5.60 -48.36
C LYS A 83 -13.99 6.13 -47.04
N GLY A 84 -13.22 6.90 -46.28
CA GLY A 84 -13.65 7.50 -45.01
C GLY A 84 -13.38 6.65 -43.78
N GLY A 85 -12.59 5.57 -43.88
CA GLY A 85 -12.23 4.75 -42.73
C GLY A 85 -11.39 5.50 -41.69
N THR A 86 -11.62 5.20 -40.41
CA THR A 86 -10.85 5.74 -39.28
C THR A 86 -9.59 4.91 -39.07
N LEU A 87 -8.43 5.57 -39.01
CA LEU A 87 -7.14 4.96 -38.77
C LEU A 87 -6.77 5.14 -37.28
N PHE A 88 -6.25 4.07 -36.67
CA PHE A 88 -5.71 4.06 -35.32
C PHE A 88 -4.24 3.67 -35.37
N ASN A 89 -3.43 4.09 -34.41
CA ASN A 89 -2.05 3.61 -34.31
C ASN A 89 -2.03 2.14 -33.85
N ALA A 90 -1.02 1.38 -34.25
CA ALA A 90 -0.91 -0.04 -33.89
C ALA A 90 -0.82 -0.28 -32.38
N ASN A 91 -0.23 0.66 -31.61
CA ASN A 91 -0.22 0.62 -30.15
C ASN A 91 -1.61 0.84 -29.52
N GLU A 92 -2.58 1.40 -30.26
CA GLU A 92 -3.96 1.58 -29.82
C GLU A 92 -4.79 0.30 -30.02
N ALA A 93 -4.28 -0.69 -30.76
CA ALA A 93 -4.99 -1.92 -31.10
C ALA A 93 -5.58 -2.67 -29.88
N PRO A 94 -4.88 -2.80 -28.73
CA PRO A 94 -5.43 -3.48 -27.56
C PRO A 94 -6.70 -2.82 -26.99
N CYS A 95 -6.91 -1.53 -27.22
CA CYS A 95 -8.12 -0.83 -26.75
C CYS A 95 -9.35 -1.11 -27.61
N LEU A 96 -9.17 -1.55 -28.86
CA LEU A 96 -10.23 -1.60 -29.87
C LEU A 96 -11.09 -2.84 -29.74
N ASN A 97 -12.30 -2.81 -30.33
CA ASN A 97 -13.22 -3.95 -30.41
C ASN A 97 -13.53 -4.60 -29.06
N GLY A 98 -13.68 -3.77 -28.01
CA GLY A 98 -13.96 -4.22 -26.65
C GLY A 98 -12.75 -4.67 -25.83
N GLY A 99 -11.53 -4.64 -26.41
CA GLY A 99 -10.30 -5.02 -25.69
C GLY A 99 -10.00 -4.13 -24.47
N TYR A 100 -10.47 -2.88 -24.46
CA TYR A 100 -10.34 -1.99 -23.31
C TYR A 100 -10.99 -2.53 -22.01
N ASN A 101 -11.94 -3.46 -22.09
CA ASN A 101 -12.60 -4.04 -20.90
C ASN A 101 -11.66 -4.91 -20.07
N ASP A 102 -10.62 -5.48 -20.69
CA ASP A 102 -9.65 -6.36 -20.05
C ASP A 102 -8.35 -5.60 -19.72
N LEU A 103 -8.36 -4.27 -19.81
CA LEU A 103 -7.19 -3.42 -19.65
C LEU A 103 -7.41 -2.37 -18.55
N VAL A 104 -6.31 -1.99 -17.91
CA VAL A 104 -6.26 -0.93 -16.90
C VAL A 104 -5.07 0.00 -17.15
N THR A 105 -5.11 1.18 -16.54
CA THR A 105 -3.97 2.11 -16.49
C THR A 105 -2.84 1.55 -15.61
N SER A 106 -1.69 2.21 -15.64
CA SER A 106 -0.59 1.97 -14.68
C SER A 106 -0.97 2.18 -13.21
N THR A 107 -2.13 2.76 -12.92
CA THR A 107 -2.68 2.93 -11.56
C THR A 107 -3.80 1.93 -11.25
N GLY A 108 -4.02 0.93 -12.11
CA GLY A 108 -5.07 -0.08 -11.95
C GLY A 108 -6.48 0.40 -12.29
N GLN A 109 -6.65 1.59 -12.87
CA GLN A 109 -7.97 2.13 -13.20
C GLN A 109 -8.50 1.53 -14.51
N SER A 110 -9.73 1.02 -14.49
CA SER A 110 -10.43 0.55 -15.68
C SER A 110 -10.88 1.72 -16.56
N PHE A 111 -10.99 1.47 -17.86
CA PHE A 111 -11.49 2.45 -18.82
C PHE A 111 -13.02 2.39 -18.92
N SER A 112 -13.68 3.57 -18.96
CA SER A 112 -15.13 3.67 -19.13
C SER A 112 -15.59 3.24 -20.52
N ASP A 113 -14.73 3.44 -21.53
CA ASP A 113 -14.99 3.17 -22.93
C ASP A 113 -13.68 3.09 -23.74
N GLN A 114 -13.80 2.67 -25.00
CA GLN A 114 -12.70 2.57 -25.96
C GLN A 114 -11.98 3.92 -26.18
N ALA A 115 -12.71 5.05 -26.18
CA ALA A 115 -12.11 6.36 -26.47
C ALA A 115 -11.20 6.81 -25.32
N ALA A 116 -11.58 6.53 -24.07
CA ALA A 116 -10.75 6.77 -22.90
C ALA A 116 -9.43 5.97 -22.96
N CYS A 117 -9.50 4.67 -23.30
CA CYS A 117 -8.32 3.81 -23.46
C CYS A 117 -7.39 4.34 -24.56
N VAL A 118 -7.93 4.64 -25.75
CA VAL A 118 -7.14 5.19 -26.87
C VAL A 118 -6.50 6.54 -26.50
N SER A 119 -7.23 7.41 -25.80
CA SER A 119 -6.68 8.70 -25.35
C SER A 119 -5.53 8.53 -24.37
N TYR A 120 -5.62 7.56 -23.45
CA TYR A 120 -4.56 7.25 -22.50
C TYR A 120 -3.29 6.76 -23.22
N VAL A 121 -3.42 5.83 -24.17
CA VAL A 121 -2.30 5.34 -24.99
C VAL A 121 -1.66 6.47 -25.81
N ARG A 122 -2.46 7.35 -26.40
CA ARG A 122 -1.95 8.52 -27.14
C ARG A 122 -1.18 9.50 -26.26
N GLY A 123 -1.52 9.56 -24.98
CA GLY A 123 -0.77 10.32 -23.97
C GLY A 123 0.55 9.66 -23.55
N GLY A 124 0.90 8.49 -24.10
CA GLY A 124 2.07 7.71 -23.69
C GLY A 124 1.82 6.76 -22.51
N GLY A 125 0.56 6.52 -22.14
CA GLY A 125 0.18 5.60 -21.09
C GLY A 125 0.55 4.15 -21.40
N THR A 126 0.91 3.39 -20.37
CA THR A 126 1.21 1.95 -20.47
C THR A 126 0.00 1.14 -20.03
N LEU A 127 -0.43 0.21 -20.87
CA LEU A 127 -1.57 -0.66 -20.60
C LEU A 127 -1.14 -1.89 -19.82
N PHE A 128 -1.98 -2.28 -18.85
CA PHE A 128 -1.86 -3.51 -18.08
C PHE A 128 -3.13 -4.33 -18.25
N SER A 129 -3.04 -5.65 -18.05
CA SER A 129 -4.22 -6.50 -17.97
C SER A 129 -5.02 -6.20 -16.70
N ALA A 130 -6.34 -6.28 -16.76
CA ALA A 130 -7.21 -6.16 -15.59
C ALA A 130 -6.88 -7.16 -14.48
N ARG A 131 -6.26 -8.30 -14.81
CA ARG A 131 -5.77 -9.28 -13.81
C ARG A 131 -4.58 -8.75 -12.99
N GLU A 132 -3.80 -7.84 -13.57
CA GLU A 132 -2.62 -7.24 -12.93
C GLU A 132 -3.03 -6.08 -12.02
N ALA A 133 -4.27 -5.56 -12.13
CA ALA A 133 -4.74 -4.41 -11.36
C ALA A 133 -4.50 -4.52 -9.84
N PRO A 134 -4.69 -5.68 -9.17
CA PRO A 134 -4.41 -5.80 -7.74
C PRO A 134 -2.93 -5.64 -7.37
N CYS A 135 -1.99 -5.77 -8.30
CA CYS A 135 -0.57 -5.58 -8.04
C CYS A 135 -0.16 -4.10 -8.09
N LEU A 136 -0.87 -3.28 -8.87
CA LEU A 136 -0.43 -1.93 -9.26
C LEU A 136 -0.61 -0.91 -8.13
N ASN A 137 0.21 0.15 -8.16
CA ASN A 137 0.13 1.30 -7.25
C ASN A 137 0.19 0.87 -5.77
N GLY A 138 1.13 -0.02 -5.45
CA GLY A 138 1.30 -0.58 -4.10
C GLY A 138 0.27 -1.66 -3.74
N GLY A 139 -0.64 -2.02 -4.65
CA GLY A 139 -1.62 -3.07 -4.42
C GLY A 139 -1.00 -4.43 -4.10
N TYR A 140 0.21 -4.72 -4.63
CA TYR A 140 0.94 -5.97 -4.39
C TYR A 140 1.15 -6.30 -2.91
N ALA A 141 1.21 -5.29 -2.02
CA ALA A 141 1.33 -5.50 -0.58
C ALA A 141 0.07 -6.13 0.05
N ASN A 142 -1.08 -6.02 -0.61
CA ASN A 142 -2.38 -6.50 -0.12
C ASN A 142 -2.77 -7.87 -0.70
N VAL A 143 -1.89 -8.48 -1.49
CA VAL A 143 -2.15 -9.77 -2.14
C VAL A 143 -0.96 -10.70 -1.96
N VAL A 144 -1.24 -11.99 -1.96
CA VAL A 144 -0.26 -13.06 -1.86
C VAL A 144 -0.46 -14.05 -3.00
N THR A 145 0.52 -14.94 -3.21
CA THR A 145 0.36 -16.08 -4.10
C THR A 145 -0.75 -17.01 -3.59
N SER A 146 -1.15 -17.98 -4.41
CA SER A 146 -2.11 -19.01 -3.97
C SER A 146 -1.60 -19.90 -2.84
N THR A 147 -0.28 -19.90 -2.60
CA THR A 147 0.38 -20.61 -1.50
C THR A 147 0.60 -19.74 -0.27
N GLY A 148 0.29 -18.44 -0.34
CA GLY A 148 0.40 -17.51 0.78
C GLY A 148 1.69 -16.68 0.80
N ASP A 149 2.52 -16.77 -0.23
CA ASP A 149 3.78 -16.03 -0.29
C ASP A 149 3.55 -14.56 -0.65
N SER A 150 4.20 -13.65 0.09
CA SER A 150 4.19 -12.21 -0.16
C SER A 150 5.03 -11.82 -1.38
N PHE A 151 4.75 -10.64 -1.94
CA PHE A 151 5.54 -10.06 -3.03
C PHE A 151 6.39 -8.90 -2.51
N ASN A 152 7.66 -8.85 -2.92
CA ASN A 152 8.57 -7.77 -2.52
C ASN A 152 8.38 -6.51 -3.38
N THR A 153 7.97 -6.68 -4.64
CA THR A 153 7.77 -5.56 -5.56
C THR A 153 6.51 -5.72 -6.41
N GLU A 154 6.01 -4.59 -6.90
CA GLU A 154 4.95 -4.55 -7.91
C GLU A 154 5.32 -5.37 -9.16
N ALA A 155 6.59 -5.33 -9.56
CA ALA A 155 7.08 -6.06 -10.73
C ALA A 155 7.01 -7.58 -10.54
N ASP A 156 7.32 -8.09 -9.35
CA ASP A 156 7.23 -9.52 -9.04
C ASP A 156 5.78 -10.00 -9.07
N CYS A 157 4.86 -9.24 -8.46
CA CYS A 157 3.43 -9.53 -8.49
C CYS A 157 2.88 -9.54 -9.93
N VAL A 158 3.21 -8.51 -10.72
CA VAL A 158 2.80 -8.43 -12.13
C VAL A 158 3.38 -9.61 -12.94
N SER A 159 4.65 -9.97 -12.72
CA SER A 159 5.26 -11.12 -13.41
C SER A 159 4.54 -12.42 -13.08
N TYR A 160 4.27 -12.67 -11.79
CA TYR A 160 3.53 -13.86 -11.34
C TYR A 160 2.15 -13.97 -11.99
N VAL A 161 1.40 -12.86 -12.09
CA VAL A 161 0.10 -12.84 -12.76
C VAL A 161 0.22 -13.11 -14.26
N ARG A 162 1.24 -12.56 -14.94
CA ARG A 162 1.51 -12.80 -16.36
C ARG A 162 1.81 -14.27 -16.65
N ASP A 163 2.49 -14.93 -15.73
CA ASP A 163 2.79 -16.36 -15.79
C ASP A 163 1.57 -17.25 -15.48
N GLY A 164 0.40 -16.63 -15.22
CA GLY A 164 -0.86 -17.32 -14.96
C GLY A 164 -1.12 -17.60 -13.48
N GLY A 165 -0.32 -17.03 -12.59
CA GLY A 165 -0.50 -17.11 -11.15
C GLY A 165 -1.83 -16.54 -10.67
N ALA A 166 -2.43 -17.20 -9.68
CA ALA A 166 -3.64 -16.72 -9.02
C ALA A 166 -3.26 -15.96 -7.75
N LEU A 167 -3.77 -14.74 -7.61
CA LEU A 167 -3.63 -13.92 -6.41
C LEU A 167 -4.70 -14.31 -5.38
N GLN A 168 -4.36 -14.22 -4.10
CA GLN A 168 -5.30 -14.22 -2.99
C GLN A 168 -5.16 -12.91 -2.21
N PRO A 169 -6.25 -12.38 -1.62
CA PRO A 169 -6.12 -11.29 -0.64
C PRO A 169 -5.20 -11.72 0.49
N LYS A 170 -4.33 -10.83 0.97
CA LYS A 170 -3.51 -11.11 2.14
C LYS A 170 -4.45 -11.35 3.35
N PRO A 171 -4.28 -12.45 4.10
CA PRO A 171 -5.13 -12.73 5.26
C PRO A 171 -5.05 -11.60 6.29
N THR A 172 -6.19 -11.19 6.85
CA THR A 172 -6.20 -10.26 7.98
C THR A 172 -5.69 -10.98 9.22
N LYS A 173 -4.72 -10.38 9.92
CA LYS A 173 -4.19 -10.90 11.18
C LYS A 173 -5.21 -10.83 12.29
N THR A 174 -5.09 -11.77 13.22
CA THR A 174 -6.02 -11.96 14.33
C THR A 174 -5.27 -12.00 15.65
N VAL A 175 -6.03 -11.90 16.74
CA VAL A 175 -5.49 -12.12 18.10
C VAL A 175 -4.82 -13.49 18.22
N GLN A 176 -5.32 -14.51 17.51
CA GLN A 176 -4.72 -15.84 17.57
C GLN A 176 -3.34 -15.90 16.91
N ASP A 177 -3.13 -15.13 15.84
CA ASP A 177 -1.82 -15.03 15.18
C ASP A 177 -0.84 -14.30 16.09
N CYS A 178 -1.27 -13.21 16.73
CA CYS A 178 -0.47 -12.49 17.71
C CYS A 178 -0.09 -13.35 18.94
N LEU A 179 -1.00 -14.22 19.38
CA LEU A 179 -0.71 -15.20 20.44
C LEU A 179 0.32 -16.25 20.01
N GLN A 180 0.38 -16.61 18.72
CA GLN A 180 1.40 -17.53 18.21
C GLN A 180 2.77 -16.88 18.18
N GLU A 181 2.88 -15.61 17.76
CA GLU A 181 4.14 -14.84 17.83
C GLU A 181 4.63 -14.71 19.26
N LEU A 182 3.72 -14.44 20.20
CA LEU A 182 4.05 -14.35 21.61
C LEU A 182 4.58 -15.68 22.16
N GLU A 183 3.97 -16.80 21.78
CA GLU A 183 4.42 -18.14 22.16
C GLU A 183 5.77 -18.47 21.51
N ALA A 184 5.98 -18.10 20.24
CA ALA A 184 7.23 -18.29 19.51
C ALA A 184 8.39 -17.50 20.14
N ALA A 185 8.12 -16.29 20.63
CA ALA A 185 9.05 -15.49 21.43
C ALA A 185 9.28 -16.04 22.86
N GLY A 186 8.62 -17.15 23.24
CA GLY A 186 8.73 -17.75 24.57
C GLY A 186 8.09 -16.91 25.68
N LEU A 187 7.18 -16.01 25.33
CA LEU A 187 6.50 -15.10 26.24
C LEU A 187 5.07 -15.59 26.55
N THR A 188 4.51 -15.05 27.63
CA THR A 188 3.10 -15.28 27.99
C THR A 188 2.40 -13.94 28.13
N ALA A 189 1.16 -13.88 27.65
CA ALA A 189 0.38 -12.66 27.74
C ALA A 189 0.17 -12.26 29.22
N PRO A 190 0.32 -10.97 29.56
CA PRO A 190 -0.02 -10.45 30.87
C PRO A 190 -1.51 -10.68 31.18
N GLU A 191 -1.85 -10.80 32.47
CA GLU A 191 -3.26 -10.81 32.87
C GLU A 191 -3.95 -9.51 32.44
N ASN A 192 -5.18 -9.65 31.92
CA ASN A 192 -6.03 -8.55 31.44
C ASN A 192 -5.38 -7.68 30.36
N ALA A 193 -4.49 -8.26 29.54
CA ALA A 193 -3.89 -7.54 28.44
C ALA A 193 -4.93 -7.14 27.37
N ASN A 194 -4.83 -5.91 26.86
CA ASN A 194 -5.51 -5.54 25.63
C ASN A 194 -4.67 -6.02 24.43
N TYR A 195 -5.33 -6.44 23.36
CA TYR A 195 -4.63 -6.90 22.15
C TYR A 195 -4.76 -5.84 21.05
N ILE A 196 -3.62 -5.36 20.58
CA ILE A 196 -3.52 -4.42 19.46
C ILE A 196 -2.87 -5.18 18.31
N ILE A 197 -3.63 -5.35 17.23
CA ILE A 197 -3.28 -6.24 16.12
C ILE A 197 -3.00 -5.37 14.90
N GLY A 198 -1.73 -5.31 14.49
CA GLY A 198 -1.29 -4.80 13.20
C GLY A 198 -1.75 -5.71 12.06
N ALA A 199 -1.66 -5.20 10.84
CA ALA A 199 -1.73 -5.96 9.62
C ALA A 199 -0.31 -6.39 9.22
N ASP A 200 -0.16 -7.04 8.08
CA ASP A 200 1.16 -7.03 7.46
C ASP A 200 1.35 -5.72 6.68
N GLY A 201 2.59 -5.22 6.65
CA GLY A 201 3.00 -3.92 6.11
C GLY A 201 3.06 -2.84 7.20
N ASP A 202 3.75 -1.74 6.91
CA ASP A 202 4.06 -0.67 7.88
C ASP A 202 2.81 -0.09 8.60
N ASP A 203 2.75 -0.30 9.92
CA ASP A 203 1.69 0.17 10.79
C ASP A 203 2.13 1.27 11.77
N ILE A 204 1.14 2.04 12.24
CA ILE A 204 1.28 2.93 13.38
C ILE A 204 0.41 2.40 14.51
N LEU A 205 1.04 1.83 15.52
CA LEU A 205 0.40 1.14 16.62
C LEU A 205 0.40 2.03 17.87
N LEU A 206 -0.74 2.04 18.57
CA LEU A 206 -0.99 2.90 19.71
C LEU A 206 -1.27 2.06 20.94
N PRO A 207 -0.33 2.01 21.91
CA PRO A 207 -0.59 1.44 23.23
C PRO A 207 -1.80 2.11 23.88
N THR A 208 -2.45 1.38 24.77
CA THR A 208 -3.58 1.87 25.55
C THR A 208 -3.19 2.02 27.02
N GLY A 209 -4.19 2.02 27.91
CA GLY A 209 -3.96 2.01 29.34
C GLY A 209 -4.15 0.60 29.87
N GLY A 210 -3.24 0.15 30.73
CA GLY A 210 -3.21 -1.23 31.24
C GLY A 210 -2.01 -1.97 30.68
N ASN A 211 -2.07 -3.29 30.71
CA ASN A 211 -1.10 -4.12 30.00
C ASN A 211 -1.57 -4.27 28.55
N ASP A 212 -0.68 -4.13 27.59
CA ASP A 212 -0.97 -4.34 26.18
C ASP A 212 -0.10 -5.47 25.59
N VAL A 213 -0.67 -6.26 24.69
CA VAL A 213 0.08 -7.12 23.76
C VAL A 213 -0.17 -6.55 22.37
N ILE A 214 0.90 -6.07 21.76
CA ILE A 214 0.92 -5.37 20.48
C ILE A 214 1.70 -6.24 19.51
N CYS A 215 1.12 -6.53 18.34
CA CYS A 215 1.79 -7.31 17.29
C CYS A 215 1.80 -6.53 15.99
N GLY A 216 3.00 -6.29 15.46
CA GLY A 216 3.27 -5.64 14.18
C GLY A 216 3.14 -6.59 12.99
N PHE A 217 3.78 -7.76 13.06
CA PHE A 217 3.89 -8.78 12.00
C PHE A 217 4.90 -8.40 10.92
N ASP A 218 4.62 -8.58 9.63
CA ASP A 218 5.54 -8.07 8.59
C ASP A 218 5.39 -6.54 8.51
N GLY A 219 6.41 -5.79 8.13
CA GLY A 219 6.34 -4.34 7.91
C GLY A 219 7.32 -3.56 8.79
N ASN A 220 7.47 -2.26 8.54
CA ASN A 220 8.24 -1.36 9.40
C ASN A 220 7.28 -0.64 10.35
N ASP A 221 7.01 -1.24 11.49
CA ASP A 221 5.98 -0.82 12.41
C ASP A 221 6.46 0.18 13.44
N GLN A 222 5.57 1.07 13.85
CA GLN A 222 5.94 2.19 14.69
C GLN A 222 5.03 2.33 15.90
N ILE A 223 5.65 2.46 17.06
CA ILE A 223 5.04 3.05 18.25
C ILE A 223 5.61 4.47 18.41
N PRO A 224 4.95 5.48 17.82
CA PRO A 224 5.47 6.84 17.76
C PRO A 224 5.25 7.62 19.07
N GLN A 225 5.96 8.73 19.21
CA GLN A 225 5.68 9.71 20.27
C GLN A 225 4.48 10.59 19.89
N PHE A 226 3.40 10.57 20.69
CA PHE A 226 2.32 11.56 20.57
C PHE A 226 2.33 12.57 21.74
N GLY A 227 2.94 13.73 21.49
CA GLY A 227 2.84 14.90 22.37
C GLY A 227 3.61 14.80 23.69
N ARG A 228 3.78 15.96 24.35
CA ARG A 228 4.49 16.16 25.65
C ARG A 228 4.20 15.02 26.65
N PRO A 229 5.18 14.63 27.49
CA PRO A 229 5.32 13.28 28.05
C PRO A 229 4.01 12.82 28.67
N SER A 230 3.23 12.09 27.88
CA SER A 230 2.02 11.42 28.32
C SER A 230 2.43 10.00 28.60
N THR A 231 2.19 9.54 29.82
CA THR A 231 2.46 8.17 30.29
C THR A 231 1.66 7.10 29.56
N THR A 232 1.08 7.38 28.38
CA THR A 232 0.12 6.52 27.67
C THR A 232 0.58 6.11 26.27
N THR A 233 1.76 6.56 25.80
CA THR A 233 2.26 6.24 24.46
C THR A 233 3.59 5.47 24.48
N ASP A 234 4.14 5.27 25.66
CA ASP A 234 5.36 4.49 25.88
C ASP A 234 4.95 3.06 26.25
N LEU A 235 5.82 2.07 25.98
CA LEU A 235 5.61 0.71 26.49
C LEU A 235 5.82 0.70 28.01
N GLN A 236 4.74 0.57 28.77
CA GLN A 236 4.70 0.58 30.22
C GLN A 236 4.93 -0.81 30.82
N THR A 237 4.89 -0.89 32.16
CA THR A 237 5.02 -2.17 32.86
C THR A 237 3.92 -3.11 32.41
N GLY A 238 4.32 -4.28 31.92
CA GLY A 238 3.39 -5.30 31.45
C GLY A 238 3.05 -5.18 29.96
N ASP A 239 3.48 -4.12 29.27
CA ASP A 239 3.31 -4.04 27.83
C ASP A 239 4.35 -4.90 27.11
N ILE A 240 3.90 -5.56 26.05
CA ILE A 240 4.74 -6.33 25.14
C ILE A 240 4.42 -5.85 23.72
N PHE A 241 5.45 -5.42 23.00
CA PHE A 241 5.38 -5.21 21.56
C PHE A 241 6.25 -6.24 20.85
N LEU A 242 5.63 -6.95 19.90
CA LEU A 242 6.24 -7.90 18.98
C LEU A 242 6.26 -7.18 17.62
N GLY A 243 7.42 -6.70 17.19
CA GLY A 243 7.63 -6.03 15.91
C GLY A 243 7.34 -7.00 14.77
N GLY A 244 8.17 -8.03 14.65
CA GLY A 244 7.99 -9.11 13.69
C GLY A 244 9.10 -9.05 12.65
N ALA A 245 8.76 -8.91 11.37
CA ALA A 245 9.74 -8.84 10.29
C ALA A 245 9.69 -7.46 9.62
N GLY A 246 10.82 -6.75 9.58
CA GLY A 246 10.96 -5.39 9.05
C GLY A 246 11.68 -4.50 10.06
N ASP A 247 11.93 -3.24 9.69
CA ASP A 247 12.66 -2.29 10.54
C ASP A 247 11.68 -1.58 11.50
N ASP A 248 11.42 -2.17 12.66
CA ASP A 248 10.43 -1.69 13.62
C ASP A 248 11.01 -0.64 14.57
N SER A 249 10.16 0.25 15.08
CA SER A 249 10.62 1.29 15.98
C SER A 249 9.68 1.66 17.09
N VAL A 250 10.25 1.80 18.28
CA VAL A 250 9.56 2.29 19.48
C VAL A 250 10.25 3.55 19.96
N PHE A 251 9.51 4.64 20.06
CA PHE A 251 10.10 5.89 20.53
C PHE A 251 10.64 5.79 21.98
N SER A 252 9.89 5.11 22.86
CA SER A 252 10.23 4.95 24.28
C SER A 252 9.73 3.61 24.82
N VAL A 253 10.67 2.74 25.22
CA VAL A 253 10.39 1.50 25.94
C VAL A 253 10.53 1.78 27.43
N GLY A 254 9.42 2.17 28.06
CA GLY A 254 9.37 2.65 29.44
C GLY A 254 9.68 1.58 30.49
N ARG A 255 8.79 0.60 30.68
CA ARG A 255 8.99 -0.57 31.56
C ARG A 255 8.45 -1.86 30.94
N GLY A 256 8.17 -1.80 29.64
CA GLY A 256 7.65 -2.91 28.86
C GLY A 256 8.77 -3.74 28.23
N THR A 257 8.34 -4.61 27.34
CA THR A 257 9.19 -5.45 26.51
C THR A 257 8.96 -5.09 25.05
N PHE A 258 10.03 -4.84 24.31
CA PHE A 258 10.02 -4.76 22.85
C PHE A 258 10.82 -5.93 22.31
N ILE A 259 10.22 -6.71 21.42
CA ILE A 259 10.86 -7.76 20.64
C ILE A 259 10.86 -7.24 19.21
N GLY A 260 12.02 -6.92 18.65
CA GLY A 260 12.18 -6.44 17.28
C GLY A 260 11.81 -7.53 16.30
N GLY A 261 12.63 -8.58 16.25
CA GLY A 261 12.42 -9.75 15.41
C GLY A 261 13.47 -9.81 14.31
N ASP A 262 13.05 -9.94 13.06
CA ASP A 262 13.98 -9.89 11.91
C ASP A 262 13.94 -8.48 11.31
N GLY A 263 15.06 -7.76 11.24
CA GLY A 263 15.10 -6.40 10.73
C GLY A 263 16.14 -5.54 11.43
N SER A 264 16.25 -4.26 11.09
CA SER A 264 17.08 -3.31 11.84
C SER A 264 16.18 -2.45 12.74
N ASP A 265 15.93 -2.96 13.93
CA ASP A 265 14.95 -2.44 14.88
C ASP A 265 15.53 -1.35 15.78
N TYR A 266 14.69 -0.42 16.21
CA TYR A 266 15.16 0.75 16.93
C TYR A 266 14.29 1.15 18.13
N ALA A 267 14.89 1.16 19.31
CA ALA A 267 14.32 1.78 20.50
C ALA A 267 14.96 3.16 20.75
N GLY A 268 14.18 4.23 20.61
CA GLY A 268 14.68 5.60 20.81
C GLY A 268 15.25 5.83 22.21
N ASN A 269 14.47 5.45 23.23
CA ASN A 269 14.91 5.47 24.62
C ASN A 269 14.39 4.23 25.33
N THR A 270 15.21 3.59 26.14
CA THR A 270 14.81 2.49 27.01
C THR A 270 15.02 2.92 28.46
N TYR A 271 14.04 2.67 29.33
CA TYR A 271 14.05 3.15 30.71
C TYR A 271 13.82 2.05 31.74
N TYR A 272 14.19 2.31 33.00
CA TYR A 272 13.61 1.70 34.21
C TYR A 272 13.42 0.16 34.21
N GLY A 273 14.40 -0.60 33.75
CA GLY A 273 14.30 -2.06 33.75
C GLY A 273 13.50 -2.63 32.58
N SER A 274 13.26 -1.85 31.52
CA SER A 274 12.68 -2.35 30.28
C SER A 274 13.59 -3.37 29.60
N THR A 275 13.01 -4.13 28.67
CA THR A 275 13.73 -5.10 27.84
C THR A 275 13.49 -4.77 26.39
N PHE A 276 14.57 -4.68 25.62
CA PHE A 276 14.53 -4.71 24.15
C PHE A 276 15.36 -5.91 23.70
N ASN A 277 14.75 -6.81 22.92
CA ASN A 277 15.44 -7.88 22.22
C ASN A 277 15.39 -7.53 20.73
N GLY A 278 16.52 -7.22 20.13
CA GLY A 278 16.64 -6.85 18.72
C GLY A 278 16.27 -8.03 17.84
N GLY A 279 17.05 -9.10 17.88
CA GLY A 279 16.77 -10.31 17.12
C GLY A 279 17.79 -10.46 16.01
N SER A 280 17.35 -10.63 14.76
CA SER A 280 18.26 -10.70 13.62
C SER A 280 18.32 -9.34 12.92
N GLY A 281 19.52 -8.79 12.72
CA GLY A 281 19.76 -7.57 11.97
C GLY A 281 20.55 -6.53 12.79
N ASN A 282 20.58 -5.28 12.35
CA ASN A 282 21.41 -4.27 13.01
C ASN A 282 20.54 -3.38 13.89
N ASP A 283 20.40 -3.77 15.14
CA ASP A 283 19.47 -3.18 16.08
C ASP A 283 20.10 -2.06 16.91
N GLY A 284 19.28 -1.10 17.32
CA GLY A 284 19.76 0.16 17.86
C GLY A 284 18.99 0.65 19.08
N VAL A 285 19.74 1.17 20.06
CA VAL A 285 19.17 2.00 21.13
C VAL A 285 19.81 3.38 21.13
N GLY A 286 18.99 4.42 21.01
CA GLY A 286 19.46 5.80 21.12
C GLY A 286 19.98 6.10 22.53
N ILE A 287 19.14 5.89 23.55
CA ILE A 287 19.57 6.05 24.95
C ILE A 287 19.07 4.91 25.83
N LEU A 288 20.01 4.19 26.44
CA LEU A 288 19.77 3.09 27.37
C LEU A 288 19.85 3.58 28.83
N PHE A 289 18.72 4.09 29.33
CA PHE A 289 18.53 4.64 30.68
C PHE A 289 18.03 3.59 31.65
N ASP A 290 18.89 2.64 32.03
CA ASP A 290 18.50 1.47 32.84
C ASP A 290 17.63 0.49 32.02
N GLY A 291 17.66 -0.80 32.34
CA GLY A 291 17.10 -1.86 31.48
C GLY A 291 18.12 -2.69 30.72
N THR A 292 17.63 -3.53 29.82
CA THR A 292 18.44 -4.50 29.06
C THR A 292 18.14 -4.38 27.57
N PHE A 293 19.18 -4.25 26.77
CA PHE A 293 19.13 -4.45 25.33
C PHE A 293 19.93 -5.71 25.00
N ASN A 294 19.27 -6.70 24.40
CA ASN A 294 19.90 -7.86 23.81
C ASN A 294 19.85 -7.65 22.30
N GLY A 295 21.01 -7.39 21.69
CA GLY A 295 21.16 -7.10 20.27
C GLY A 295 20.70 -8.27 19.42
N GLY A 296 21.41 -9.39 19.53
CA GLY A 296 21.06 -10.63 18.85
C GLY A 296 22.08 -10.91 17.76
N ASP A 297 21.66 -11.27 16.56
CA ASP A 297 22.56 -11.49 15.44
C ASP A 297 22.68 -10.21 14.60
N GLY A 298 23.84 -9.54 14.57
CA GLY A 298 24.13 -8.43 13.67
C GLY A 298 25.04 -7.35 14.28
N ASP A 299 25.22 -6.23 13.60
CA ASP A 299 26.09 -5.15 14.08
C ASP A 299 25.28 -4.15 14.92
N ASP A 300 24.99 -4.50 16.18
CA ASP A 300 24.10 -3.72 17.04
C ASP A 300 24.78 -2.51 17.67
N PHE A 301 23.97 -1.54 18.11
CA PHE A 301 24.53 -0.36 18.73
C PHE A 301 23.69 0.27 19.85
N VAL A 302 24.43 0.89 20.78
CA VAL A 302 23.86 1.82 21.75
C VAL A 302 24.61 3.14 21.65
N ASP A 303 23.91 4.22 21.38
CA ASP A 303 24.54 5.55 21.30
C ASP A 303 25.00 6.00 22.69
N ASP A 304 24.09 6.02 23.67
CA ASP A 304 24.36 6.46 25.04
C ASP A 304 23.88 5.46 26.12
N LEU A 305 24.82 4.96 26.94
CA LEU A 305 24.54 4.04 28.05
C LEU A 305 24.65 4.74 29.41
N TYR A 306 23.55 4.79 30.17
CA TYR A 306 23.53 5.43 31.48
C TYR A 306 23.60 4.42 32.63
N TYR A 307 22.80 3.35 32.68
CA TYR A 307 22.86 2.38 33.80
C TYR A 307 22.41 0.95 33.43
N GLY A 308 22.10 0.71 32.17
CA GLY A 308 21.56 -0.58 31.70
C GLY A 308 22.62 -1.62 31.35
N THR A 309 22.16 -2.66 30.69
CA THR A 309 22.99 -3.74 30.12
C THR A 309 22.75 -3.80 28.62
N PHE A 310 23.81 -3.70 27.84
CA PHE A 310 23.81 -4.00 26.41
C PHE A 310 24.56 -5.32 26.20
N ASN A 311 23.85 -6.35 25.75
CA ASN A 311 24.40 -7.62 25.32
C ASN A 311 24.37 -7.65 23.80
N GLY A 312 25.53 -7.61 23.16
CA GLY A 312 25.64 -7.56 21.70
C GLY A 312 25.45 -8.91 21.00
N ASP A 313 25.74 -10.01 21.69
CA ASP A 313 25.57 -11.38 21.18
C ASP A 313 26.36 -11.69 19.88
N GLY A 314 25.75 -11.84 18.71
CA GLY A 314 26.44 -12.14 17.46
C GLY A 314 26.72 -10.88 16.65
N GLY A 315 27.93 -10.70 16.10
CA GLY A 315 28.29 -9.57 15.22
C GLY A 315 29.24 -8.54 15.82
N CYS A 316 29.43 -7.39 15.14
CA CYS A 316 30.35 -6.32 15.56
C CYS A 316 29.64 -5.14 16.26
N ASP A 317 29.31 -5.37 17.52
CA ASP A 317 28.55 -4.42 18.33
C ASP A 317 29.33 -3.18 18.77
N ARG A 318 28.62 -2.05 18.83
CA ARG A 318 29.23 -0.76 19.14
C ARG A 318 28.48 -0.02 20.23
N LEU A 319 29.22 0.32 21.28
CA LEU A 319 28.80 1.29 22.27
C LEU A 319 29.42 2.67 21.97
N GLY A 320 28.59 3.67 21.70
CA GLY A 320 29.02 5.05 21.48
C GLY A 320 29.64 5.67 22.72
N ARG A 321 28.86 5.82 23.80
CA ARG A 321 29.32 6.39 25.07
C ARG A 321 28.77 5.64 26.28
N ASN A 322 29.65 5.19 27.17
CA ASN A 322 29.28 4.75 28.52
C ASN A 322 29.32 5.95 29.48
N ILE A 323 28.16 6.56 29.75
CA ILE A 323 28.09 7.82 30.48
C ILE A 323 28.08 7.60 32.00
N ARG A 324 27.35 6.60 32.52
CA ARG A 324 27.18 6.40 33.97
C ARG A 324 27.28 4.96 34.50
N GLY A 325 28.07 4.11 33.84
CA GLY A 325 28.49 2.83 34.41
C GLY A 325 27.53 1.68 34.14
N GLY A 326 26.92 1.67 32.96
CA GLY A 326 26.22 0.49 32.45
C GLY A 326 27.20 -0.60 32.00
N THR A 327 26.67 -1.79 31.76
CA THR A 327 27.42 -2.96 31.30
C THR A 327 27.28 -3.07 29.78
N PHE A 328 28.40 -3.29 29.10
CA PHE A 328 28.42 -3.69 27.69
C PHE A 328 29.15 -5.01 27.59
N VAL A 329 28.46 -6.01 27.04
CA VAL A 329 29.00 -7.30 26.66
C VAL A 329 29.08 -7.28 25.13
N PRO A 330 30.27 -7.13 24.54
CA PRO A 330 30.41 -7.14 23.09
C PRO A 330 30.09 -8.53 22.52
N GLY A 331 29.73 -8.57 21.25
CA GLY A 331 29.48 -9.81 20.55
C GLY A 331 30.70 -10.70 20.36
N ASP A 332 30.45 -11.93 19.93
CA ASP A 332 31.43 -13.01 19.88
C ASP A 332 32.17 -13.16 18.53
N GLU A 333 31.88 -12.29 17.56
CA GLU A 333 32.54 -12.33 16.25
C GLU A 333 34.01 -11.86 16.31
N THR A 334 34.92 -12.73 15.90
CA THR A 334 36.35 -12.44 15.87
C THR A 334 36.69 -11.47 14.74
N GLY A 335 37.11 -10.25 15.06
CA GLY A 335 37.52 -9.26 14.05
C GLY A 335 37.04 -7.84 14.34
N CYS A 336 36.17 -7.71 15.33
CA CYS A 336 35.81 -6.51 16.05
C CYS A 336 36.84 -6.27 17.21
#